data_AF-A0A964IN79-F1
#
_entry.id   AF-A0A964IN79-F1
#
_cell.length_a   1.000
_cell.length_b   1.000
_cell.length_c   1.000
_cell.angle_alpha   90.00
_cell.angle_beta   90.00
_cell.angle_gamma   90.00
#
_symmetry.space_group_name_H-M   'P 1'
#
loop_
_entity.id
_entity.type
_entity.pdbx_description
1 polymer ?
#
loop_
_entity_poly.entity_id
_entity_poly.type
_entity_poly.pdbx_seq_one_letter_code
_entity_poly.pdbx_strand_id
1 'polypeptide(L)'
;MTQRPRSPHEPVPTDTAGIADVPQGASDVDQMENRDLERLIRRIIREETGLTPVTPAEKWRGGEMVLKPGKPGVQEKSWPIDSFFHKVVMLRNRLRTLEQQVNASDLPDDQKVKIQGYLTGCYGSLTSFNVLFADEDDRFVGASQD
;
A
#
# COMPACT_ATOMS: atom_id res chain seq x y z
N MET A 1 -35.10 -1.88 85.31
CA MET A 1 -34.26 -0.78 85.80
C MET A 1 -33.27 -0.41 84.72
N THR A 2 -33.23 0.88 84.36
CA THR A 2 -32.11 1.61 83.73
C THR A 2 -31.88 1.45 82.21
N GLN A 3 -32.24 2.52 81.48
CA GLN A 3 -31.75 2.87 80.13
C GLN A 3 -30.26 3.25 80.19
N ARG A 4 -29.42 3.12 79.16
CA ARG A 4 -29.16 4.09 78.04
C ARG A 4 -27.72 3.75 77.48
N PRO A 5 -27.19 4.37 76.39
CA PRO A 5 -27.54 4.27 74.96
C PRO A 5 -26.29 3.98 74.03
N ARG A 6 -26.50 4.10 72.71
CA ARG A 6 -25.67 3.73 71.53
C ARG A 6 -24.31 4.43 71.37
N SER A 7 -23.42 3.81 70.55
CA SER A 7 -22.58 4.49 69.52
C SER A 7 -22.09 3.50 68.43
N PRO A 8 -21.62 3.98 67.25
CA PRO A 8 -21.88 3.35 65.94
C PRO A 8 -20.64 2.81 65.18
N HIS A 9 -20.94 1.94 64.20
CA HIS A 9 -20.23 1.66 62.93
C HIS A 9 -18.78 1.14 62.95
N GLU A 10 -18.56 -0.05 62.39
CA GLU A 10 -17.51 -0.28 61.37
C GLU A 10 -17.67 -1.64 60.65
N PRO A 11 -17.56 -1.69 59.32
CA PRO A 11 -17.57 -2.93 58.55
C PRO A 11 -16.23 -3.68 58.63
N VAL A 12 -16.34 -5.00 58.59
CA VAL A 12 -15.25 -6.00 58.63
C VAL A 12 -14.21 -5.75 57.53
N PRO A 13 -12.89 -5.88 57.80
CA PRO A 13 -11.87 -5.75 56.77
C PRO A 13 -11.88 -6.98 55.86
N THR A 14 -12.08 -6.78 54.56
CA THR A 14 -11.84 -7.82 53.55
C THR A 14 -10.36 -7.82 53.21
N ASP A 15 -9.72 -8.93 53.52
CA ASP A 15 -8.31 -9.20 53.28
C ASP A 15 -7.94 -8.95 51.81
N THR A 16 -6.96 -8.07 51.61
CA THR A 16 -6.37 -7.73 50.33
C THR A 16 -5.13 -8.59 50.16
N ALA A 17 -5.16 -9.58 49.29
CA ALA A 17 -3.95 -10.31 48.88
C ALA A 17 -4.02 -10.75 47.42
N GLY A 18 -3.33 -9.98 46.57
CA GLY A 18 -2.54 -10.54 45.46
C GLY A 18 -3.26 -10.91 44.16
N ILE A 19 -3.75 -9.92 43.41
CA ILE A 19 -3.77 -10.03 41.94
C ILE A 19 -2.43 -9.51 41.45
N ALA A 20 -1.59 -10.43 40.97
CA ALA A 20 -0.30 -10.14 40.39
C ALA A 20 -0.45 -9.18 39.20
N ASP A 21 0.35 -8.13 39.24
CA ASP A 21 0.63 -7.20 38.16
C ASP A 21 1.09 -7.98 36.92
N VAL A 22 0.29 -7.96 35.85
CA VAL A 22 0.70 -8.47 34.54
C VAL A 22 1.62 -7.40 33.95
N PRO A 23 2.92 -7.70 33.68
CA PRO A 23 3.82 -6.69 33.18
C PRO A 23 3.35 -6.23 31.79
N GLN A 24 2.94 -4.98 31.72
CA GLN A 24 2.58 -4.24 30.52
C GLN A 24 3.85 -3.93 29.71
N GLY A 25 4.40 -4.94 29.07
CA GLY A 25 5.61 -4.82 28.24
C GLY A 25 5.72 -5.83 27.11
N ALA A 26 4.87 -6.86 27.08
CA ALA A 26 4.89 -7.90 26.04
C ALA A 26 4.11 -7.51 24.76
N SER A 27 3.36 -6.40 24.75
CA SER A 27 2.49 -6.07 23.62
C SER A 27 3.22 -5.44 22.44
N ASP A 28 4.28 -4.67 22.67
CA ASP A 28 4.81 -3.80 21.61
C ASP A 28 5.86 -4.50 20.74
N VAL A 29 6.65 -5.39 21.34
CA VAL A 29 7.70 -6.16 20.67
C VAL A 29 7.11 -7.30 19.83
N ASP A 30 6.12 -8.01 20.38
CA ASP A 30 5.40 -9.10 19.71
C ASP A 30 4.52 -8.55 18.56
N GLN A 31 3.93 -7.35 18.74
CA GLN A 31 3.25 -6.64 17.63
C GLN A 31 4.21 -6.05 16.59
N MET A 32 5.47 -5.78 16.93
CA MET A 32 6.50 -5.38 15.96
C MET A 32 6.92 -6.58 15.10
N GLU A 33 7.23 -7.72 15.70
CA GLU A 33 7.60 -8.94 14.98
C GLU A 33 6.47 -9.44 14.06
N ASN A 34 5.22 -9.38 14.52
CA ASN A 34 4.07 -9.80 13.72
C ASN A 34 3.81 -8.85 12.54
N ARG A 35 4.04 -7.53 12.72
CA ARG A 35 3.97 -6.54 11.63
C ARG A 35 5.06 -6.75 10.58
N ASP A 36 6.27 -7.10 11.01
CA ASP A 36 7.38 -7.34 10.10
C ASP A 36 7.21 -8.64 9.31
N LEU A 37 6.67 -9.68 9.96
CA LEU A 37 6.27 -10.92 9.28
C LEU A 37 5.14 -10.69 8.28
N GLU A 38 4.10 -9.92 8.64
CA GLU A 38 3.03 -9.55 7.72
C GLU A 38 3.55 -8.76 6.51
N ARG A 39 4.49 -7.84 6.73
CA ARG A 39 5.16 -7.09 5.66
C ARG A 39 5.94 -8.02 4.73
N LEU A 40 6.64 -9.02 5.27
CA LEU A 40 7.41 -9.99 4.49
C LEU A 40 6.49 -10.91 3.68
N ILE A 41 5.45 -11.49 4.28
CA ILE A 41 4.48 -12.37 3.59
C ILE A 41 3.78 -11.60 2.49
N ARG A 42 3.30 -10.39 2.78
CA ARG A 42 2.73 -9.54 1.74
C ARG A 42 3.78 -9.21 0.68
N ARG A 43 5.07 -9.01 1.00
CA ARG A 43 6.15 -8.75 0.01
C ARG A 43 6.37 -9.94 -0.92
N ILE A 44 6.41 -11.14 -0.38
CA ILE A 44 6.55 -12.38 -1.17
C ILE A 44 5.33 -12.57 -2.07
N ILE A 45 4.11 -12.41 -1.54
CA ILE A 45 2.88 -12.48 -2.35
C ILE A 45 2.88 -11.36 -3.41
N ARG A 46 3.32 -10.14 -3.07
CA ARG A 46 3.45 -9.00 -4.00
C ARG A 46 4.41 -9.29 -5.17
N GLU A 47 5.53 -9.92 -4.88
CA GLU A 47 6.58 -10.28 -5.85
C GLU A 47 6.10 -11.42 -6.77
N GLU A 48 5.44 -12.43 -6.21
CA GLU A 48 4.97 -13.62 -6.96
C GLU A 48 3.63 -13.41 -7.70
N THR A 49 2.77 -12.50 -7.22
CA THR A 49 1.44 -12.24 -7.84
C THR A 49 1.36 -10.93 -8.61
N GLY A 50 2.38 -10.06 -8.51
CA GLY A 50 2.38 -8.72 -9.11
C GLY A 50 1.41 -7.72 -8.47
N LEU A 51 0.74 -8.09 -7.37
CA LEU A 51 -0.20 -7.27 -6.61
C LEU A 51 0.55 -6.27 -5.71
N THR A 52 1.29 -5.33 -6.28
CA THR A 52 1.82 -4.21 -5.48
C THR A 52 0.63 -3.38 -4.97
N PRO A 53 0.40 -3.20 -3.65
CA PRO A 53 -0.60 -2.28 -3.13
C PRO A 53 -0.01 -0.86 -3.25
N VAL A 54 0.34 -0.47 -4.47
CA VAL A 54 0.49 0.94 -4.76
C VAL A 54 -0.92 1.50 -4.62
N THR A 55 -1.05 2.51 -3.78
CA THR A 55 -2.33 3.17 -3.57
C THR A 55 -2.33 4.41 -4.45
N PRO A 56 -3.44 4.75 -5.12
CA PRO A 56 -3.50 6.02 -5.84
C PRO A 56 -3.29 7.18 -4.84
N ALA A 57 -2.79 8.31 -5.37
CA ALA A 57 -2.63 9.53 -4.62
C ALA A 57 -3.94 9.89 -3.90
N GLU A 58 -3.84 10.46 -2.70
CA GLU A 58 -4.98 10.66 -1.80
C GLU A 58 -6.19 11.31 -2.47
N LYS A 59 -5.94 12.33 -3.31
CA LYS A 59 -6.96 13.07 -4.07
C LYS A 59 -7.78 12.23 -5.06
N TRP A 60 -7.34 11.02 -5.39
CA TRP A 60 -8.01 10.12 -6.32
C TRP A 60 -8.66 8.92 -5.63
N ARG A 61 -8.41 8.66 -4.34
CA ARG A 61 -8.91 7.45 -3.68
C ARG A 61 -10.43 7.40 -3.65
N GLY A 62 -11.00 6.24 -4.00
CA GLY A 62 -12.47 6.06 -4.04
C GLY A 62 -13.17 6.85 -5.14
N GLY A 63 -12.43 7.48 -6.05
CA GLY A 63 -12.98 8.21 -7.18
C GLY A 63 -13.37 7.32 -8.36
N GLU A 64 -13.84 7.96 -9.43
CA GLU A 64 -14.16 7.30 -10.69
C GLU A 64 -13.42 7.95 -11.85
N MET A 65 -13.01 7.14 -12.82
CA MET A 65 -12.57 7.62 -14.11
C MET A 65 -13.77 7.67 -15.05
N VAL A 66 -14.04 8.85 -15.62
CA VAL A 66 -15.18 9.09 -16.51
C VAL A 66 -14.67 9.39 -17.91
N LEU A 67 -15.06 8.57 -18.89
CA LEU A 67 -14.83 8.84 -20.30
C LEU A 67 -16.02 9.61 -20.84
N LYS A 68 -15.76 10.87 -21.15
CA LYS A 68 -16.72 11.79 -21.75
C LYS A 68 -16.62 11.70 -23.27
N PRO A 69 -17.70 11.26 -23.96
CA PRO A 69 -17.70 11.23 -25.41
C PRO A 69 -17.62 12.65 -25.98
N GLY A 70 -16.82 12.86 -27.01
CA GLY A 70 -16.76 14.15 -27.72
C GLY A 70 -17.98 14.44 -28.59
N LYS A 71 -18.91 13.48 -28.74
CA LYS A 71 -20.14 13.61 -29.52
C LYS A 71 -21.35 13.75 -28.59
N PRO A 72 -22.29 14.67 -28.85
CA PRO A 72 -23.54 14.77 -28.11
C PRO A 72 -24.36 13.48 -28.20
N GLY A 73 -25.06 13.13 -27.12
CA GLY A 73 -26.02 12.01 -27.09
C GLY A 73 -25.41 10.63 -26.84
N VAL A 74 -24.09 10.52 -26.65
CA VAL A 74 -23.45 9.27 -26.23
C VAL A 74 -23.29 9.26 -24.72
N GLN A 75 -23.66 8.15 -24.07
CA GLN A 75 -23.53 8.01 -22.61
C GLN A 75 -22.07 7.98 -22.18
N GLU A 76 -21.77 8.65 -21.07
CA GLU A 76 -20.47 8.56 -20.42
C GLU A 76 -20.23 7.14 -19.91
N LYS A 77 -18.97 6.71 -19.96
CA LYS A 77 -18.56 5.44 -19.37
C LYS A 77 -17.71 5.73 -18.15
N SER A 78 -18.16 5.32 -16.96
CA SER A 78 -17.39 5.44 -15.73
C SER A 78 -16.92 4.08 -15.21
N TRP A 79 -15.83 4.11 -14.46
CA TRP A 79 -15.35 2.97 -13.69
C TRP A 79 -14.52 3.43 -12.49
N PRO A 80 -14.37 2.59 -11.45
CA PRO A 80 -13.54 2.91 -10.30
C PRO A 80 -12.11 3.25 -10.71
N ILE A 81 -11.59 4.36 -10.21
CA ILE A 81 -10.22 4.79 -10.52
C ILE A 81 -9.18 3.78 -10.03
N ASP A 82 -9.44 3.07 -8.93
CA ASP A 82 -8.61 1.99 -8.41
C ASP A 82 -8.41 0.87 -9.44
N SER A 83 -9.46 0.52 -10.19
CA SER A 83 -9.38 -0.49 -11.25
C SER A 83 -8.51 -0.03 -12.43
N PHE A 84 -8.57 1.26 -12.76
CA PHE A 84 -7.69 1.84 -13.79
C PHE A 84 -6.24 1.91 -13.30
N PHE A 85 -6.03 2.41 -12.09
CA PHE A 85 -4.73 2.56 -11.48
C PHE A 85 -4.02 1.21 -11.35
N HIS A 86 -4.73 0.16 -10.94
CA HIS A 86 -4.18 -1.18 -10.88
C HIS A 86 -3.65 -1.66 -12.24
N LYS A 87 -4.34 -1.33 -13.35
CA LYS A 87 -3.85 -1.63 -14.70
C LYS A 87 -2.58 -0.87 -15.06
N VAL A 88 -2.48 0.39 -14.65
CA VAL A 88 -1.27 1.21 -14.83
C VAL A 88 -0.08 0.60 -14.06
N VAL A 89 -0.30 0.20 -12.80
CA VAL A 89 0.71 -0.46 -11.97
C VAL A 89 1.13 -1.80 -12.58
N MET A 90 0.19 -2.62 -13.07
CA MET A 90 0.50 -3.88 -13.75
C MET A 90 1.37 -3.66 -15.00
N LEU A 91 1.09 -2.63 -15.80
CA LEU A 91 1.88 -2.30 -16.98
C LEU A 91 3.31 -1.92 -16.60
N ARG A 92 3.47 -1.07 -15.56
CA ARG A 92 4.78 -0.71 -15.01
C ARG A 92 5.59 -1.93 -14.59
N ASN A 93 4.96 -2.83 -13.82
CA ASN A 93 5.63 -4.02 -13.31
C ASN A 93 6.11 -4.91 -14.47
N ARG A 94 5.29 -5.09 -15.51
CA ARG A 94 5.67 -5.85 -16.72
C ARG A 94 6.83 -5.22 -17.48
N LEU A 95 6.86 -3.90 -17.62
CA LEU A 95 7.98 -3.19 -18.28
C LEU A 95 9.28 -3.35 -17.48
N ARG A 96 9.22 -3.27 -16.15
CA ARG A 96 10.38 -3.50 -15.27
C ARG A 96 10.91 -4.93 -15.39
N THR A 97 10.01 -5.92 -15.40
CA THR A 97 10.41 -7.32 -15.62
C THR A 97 11.03 -7.52 -17.00
N LEU A 98 10.46 -6.91 -18.05
CA LEU A 98 11.00 -7.00 -19.40
C LEU A 98 12.40 -6.38 -19.48
N GLU A 99 12.62 -5.23 -18.86
CA GLU A 99 13.93 -4.58 -18.76
C GLU A 99 14.96 -5.48 -18.04
N GLN A 100 14.59 -6.09 -16.92
CA GLN A 100 15.44 -7.05 -16.21
C GLN A 100 15.80 -8.25 -17.09
N GLN A 101 14.83 -8.81 -17.83
CA GLN A 101 15.07 -9.92 -18.75
C GLN A 101 16.02 -9.52 -19.90
N VAL A 102 15.86 -8.32 -20.47
CA VAL A 102 16.76 -7.80 -21.50
C VAL A 102 18.18 -7.66 -20.96
N ASN A 103 18.33 -7.11 -19.74
CA ASN A 103 19.64 -6.96 -19.11
C ASN A 103 20.33 -8.31 -18.86
N ALA A 104 19.57 -9.33 -18.45
CA ALA A 104 20.06 -10.68 -18.18
C ALA A 104 20.21 -11.57 -19.43
N SER A 105 19.74 -11.13 -20.60
CA SER A 105 19.80 -11.92 -21.84
C SER A 105 21.22 -11.98 -22.43
N ASP A 106 21.50 -13.00 -23.25
CA ASP A 106 22.75 -13.11 -24.03
C ASP A 106 22.70 -12.37 -25.37
N LEU A 107 21.82 -11.36 -25.49
CA LEU A 107 21.71 -10.56 -26.71
C LEU A 107 22.99 -9.73 -26.96
N PRO A 108 23.36 -9.50 -28.24
CA PRO A 108 24.41 -8.56 -28.60
C PRO A 108 24.13 -7.15 -28.04
N ASP A 109 25.20 -6.45 -27.65
CA ASP A 109 25.09 -5.15 -26.98
C ASP A 109 24.33 -4.09 -27.81
N ASP A 110 24.51 -4.08 -29.13
CA ASP A 110 23.80 -3.17 -30.04
C ASP A 110 22.28 -3.40 -30.03
N GLN A 111 21.85 -4.66 -29.91
CA GLN A 111 20.45 -5.02 -29.80
C GLN A 111 19.87 -4.67 -28.42
N LYS A 112 20.64 -4.91 -27.34
CA LYS A 112 20.25 -4.50 -25.99
C LYS A 112 20.02 -3.00 -25.91
N VAL A 113 20.95 -2.20 -26.44
CA VAL A 113 20.83 -0.73 -26.49
C VAL A 113 19.58 -0.30 -27.24
N LYS A 114 19.29 -0.92 -28.40
CA LYS A 114 18.08 -0.61 -29.16
C LYS A 114 16.80 -0.89 -28.36
N ILE A 115 16.71 -2.05 -27.71
CA ILE A 115 15.53 -2.43 -26.91
C ILE A 115 15.40 -1.51 -25.68
N GLN A 116 16.50 -1.23 -24.97
CA GLN A 116 16.53 -0.31 -23.84
C GLN A 116 16.07 1.11 -24.25
N GLY A 117 16.43 1.56 -25.45
CA GLY A 117 15.92 2.82 -26.01
C GLY A 117 14.40 2.80 -26.20
N TYR A 118 13.84 1.72 -26.74
CA TYR A 118 12.38 1.57 -26.86
C TYR A 118 11.68 1.52 -25.50
N LEU A 119 12.23 0.76 -24.54
CA LEU A 119 11.71 0.71 -23.16
C LEU A 119 11.70 2.09 -22.51
N THR A 120 12.79 2.85 -22.67
CA THR A 120 12.89 4.24 -22.20
C THR A 120 11.81 5.13 -22.81
N GLY A 121 11.54 4.99 -24.12
CA GLY A 121 10.45 5.67 -24.80
C GLY A 121 9.06 5.27 -24.27
N CYS A 122 8.84 3.98 -23.99
CA CYS A 122 7.62 3.49 -23.36
C CYS A 122 7.42 4.14 -21.98
N TYR A 123 8.44 4.14 -21.12
CA TYR A 123 8.37 4.80 -19.81
C TYR A 123 8.05 6.30 -19.96
N GLY A 124 8.68 6.99 -20.91
CA GLY A 124 8.40 8.39 -21.21
C GLY A 124 6.94 8.65 -21.56
N SER A 125 6.35 7.82 -22.42
CA SER A 125 4.93 7.94 -22.81
C SER A 125 3.95 7.73 -21.66
N LEU A 126 4.36 7.01 -20.61
CA LEU A 126 3.53 6.70 -19.45
C LEU A 126 3.63 7.74 -18.33
N THR A 127 4.55 8.71 -18.43
CA THR A 127 4.73 9.77 -17.42
C THR A 127 3.47 10.60 -17.18
N SER A 128 2.57 10.71 -18.16
CA SER A 128 1.26 11.38 -17.98
C SER A 128 0.40 10.75 -16.88
N PHE A 129 0.61 9.47 -16.56
CA PHE A 129 -0.08 8.78 -15.47
C PHE A 129 0.56 9.03 -14.10
N ASN A 130 1.70 9.72 -14.00
CA ASN A 130 2.40 9.99 -12.73
C ASN A 130 1.53 10.74 -11.72
N VAL A 131 0.55 11.52 -12.18
CA VAL A 131 -0.42 12.24 -11.32
C VAL A 131 -1.26 11.31 -10.45
N LEU A 132 -1.35 10.02 -10.80
CA LEU A 132 -2.09 9.02 -10.06
C LEU A 132 -1.29 8.41 -8.91
N PHE A 133 0.03 8.53 -8.90
CA PHE A 133 0.89 7.91 -7.90
C PHE A 133 1.07 8.82 -6.68
N ALA A 134 0.98 8.22 -5.49
CA ALA A 134 1.29 8.91 -4.24
C ALA A 134 2.80 9.13 -4.09
N ASP A 135 3.56 8.05 -4.23
CA ASP A 135 5.00 8.00 -4.02
C ASP A 135 5.77 8.27 -5.31
N GLU A 136 6.89 8.98 -5.21
CA GLU A 136 7.71 9.33 -6.38
C GLU A 136 8.45 8.12 -6.94
N ASP A 137 8.89 7.20 -6.09
CA ASP A 137 9.59 5.96 -6.46
C ASP A 137 8.73 5.01 -7.30
N ASP A 138 7.41 5.17 -7.22
CA ASP A 138 6.44 4.39 -7.96
C ASP A 138 6.12 4.98 -9.35
N ARG A 139 6.57 6.21 -9.63
CA ARG A 139 6.30 6.91 -10.89
C ARG A 139 7.09 6.31 -12.05
N PHE A 140 6.58 6.54 -13.26
CA PHE A 140 7.32 6.28 -14.48
C PHE A 140 8.40 7.34 -14.66
N VAL A 141 9.61 6.90 -15.00
CA VAL A 141 10.75 7.75 -15.34
C VAL A 141 11.21 7.36 -16.74
N GLY A 142 11.10 8.28 -17.69
CA GLY A 142 11.59 8.12 -19.05
C GLY A 142 12.64 9.17 -19.39
N ALA A 143 13.15 9.14 -20.62
CA ALA A 143 13.95 10.24 -21.12
C ALA A 143 13.07 11.49 -21.25
N SER A 144 13.44 12.57 -20.57
CA SER A 144 12.85 13.89 -20.79
C SER A 144 13.06 14.26 -22.26
N GLN A 145 11.99 14.54 -22.98
CA GLN A 145 12.10 15.32 -24.21
C GLN A 145 12.33 16.76 -23.77
N ASP A 146 13.56 17.26 -23.92
CA ASP A 146 13.80 18.69 -24.05
C ASP A 146 13.18 19.22 -25.36
#